data_AF-A0A9D7KDL1-F1
#
_entry.id   AF-A0A9D7KDL1-F1
#
_cell.length_a   1.000
_cell.length_b   1.000
_cell.length_c   1.000
_cell.angle_alpha   90.00
_cell.angle_beta   90.00
_cell.angle_gamma   90.00
#
_symmetry.space_group_name_H-M   'P 1'
#
loop_
_entity.id
_entity.type
_entity.pdbx_description
1 polymer ?
#
loop_
_entity_poly.entity_id
_entity_poly.type
_entity_poly.pdbx_seq_one_letter_code
_entity_poly.pdbx_strand_id
1 'polypeptide(L)'
;TIAGKTVGAIGGGVLLTCLAERITTQEVEALAQGIVAWRKELAPAGDTTCVFRDSAFENDIAKSNLAAILEQYGIANVRSL
;
A
#
# COMPACT_ATOMS: atom_id res chain seq x y z
N THR A 1 -10.98 -0.98 -6.22
CA THR A 1 -10.64 -1.53 -4.89
C THR A 1 -9.57 -2.57 -5.06
N ILE A 2 -8.70 -2.76 -4.06
CA ILE A 2 -7.59 -3.72 -4.11
C ILE A 2 -7.72 -4.61 -2.87
N ALA A 3 -7.79 -5.94 -3.04
CA ALA A 3 -8.04 -6.89 -1.96
C ALA A 3 -9.25 -6.51 -1.07
N GLY A 4 -10.32 -5.99 -1.69
CA GLY A 4 -11.51 -5.50 -0.97
C GLY A 4 -11.33 -4.18 -0.21
N LYS A 5 -10.14 -3.56 -0.25
CA LYS A 5 -9.86 -2.28 0.40
C LYS A 5 -9.95 -1.12 -0.60
N THR A 6 -10.38 0.03 -0.11
CA THR A 6 -10.35 1.28 -0.89
C THR A 6 -8.94 1.85 -0.84
N VAL A 7 -8.32 1.95 -2.02
CA VAL A 7 -7.02 2.58 -2.19
C VAL A 7 -7.20 3.82 -3.08
N GLY A 8 -6.70 4.95 -2.63
CA GLY A 8 -6.73 6.22 -3.36
C GLY A 8 -5.40 6.50 -4.05
N ALA A 9 -5.46 7.26 -5.15
CA ALA A 9 -4.27 7.77 -5.84
C ALA A 9 -4.40 9.29 -6.02
N ILE A 10 -3.34 10.01 -5.68
CA ILE A 10 -3.22 11.47 -5.79
C ILE A 10 -1.98 11.80 -6.61
N GLY A 11 -2.08 12.82 -7.47
CA GLY A 11 -0.96 13.25 -8.32
C GLY A 11 -0.51 12.17 -9.30
N GLY A 12 -1.45 11.39 -9.86
CA GLY A 12 -1.13 10.31 -10.79
C GLY A 12 -0.37 9.13 -10.18
N GLY A 13 -0.47 8.90 -8.87
CA GLY A 13 0.18 7.77 -8.19
C GLY A 13 1.48 8.14 -7.47
N VAL A 14 1.82 9.43 -7.39
CA VAL A 14 2.89 9.93 -6.50
C VAL A 14 2.53 9.70 -5.03
N LEU A 15 1.24 9.81 -4.69
CA LEU A 15 0.73 9.44 -3.37
C LEU A 15 -0.38 8.40 -3.52
N LEU A 16 -0.19 7.25 -2.88
CA LEU A 16 -1.19 6.20 -2.72
C LEU A 16 -1.61 6.13 -1.27
N THR A 17 -2.90 5.98 -1.01
CA THR A 17 -3.44 5.93 0.35
C THR A 17 -4.34 4.72 0.52
N CYS A 18 -4.20 4.00 1.63
CA CYS A 18 -5.13 2.95 2.04
C CYS A 18 -5.55 3.22 3.48
N LEU A 19 -6.77 3.75 3.65
CA LEU A 19 -7.34 4.15 4.94
C LEU A 19 -8.36 3.13 5.46
N ALA A 20 -8.17 1.86 5.12
CA ALA A 20 -9.00 0.77 5.61
C ALA A 20 -8.97 0.72 7.15
N GLU A 21 -10.08 0.28 7.76
CA GLU A 21 -10.15 0.11 9.22
C GLU A 21 -9.45 -1.15 9.71
N ARG A 22 -9.32 -2.16 8.85
CA ARG A 22 -8.68 -3.42 9.18
C ARG A 22 -7.99 -4.03 7.95
N ILE A 23 -6.78 -4.49 8.15
CA ILE A 23 -5.93 -5.20 7.19
C ILE A 23 -5.38 -6.42 7.93
N THR A 24 -5.81 -7.62 7.53
CA THR A 24 -5.34 -8.87 8.15
C THR A 24 -4.06 -9.37 7.50
N THR A 25 -3.32 -10.22 8.21
CA THR A 25 -2.13 -10.90 7.67
C THR A 25 -2.38 -11.63 6.35
N GLN A 26 -3.59 -12.19 6.17
CA GLN A 26 -4.00 -12.90 4.95
C GLN A 26 -4.26 -11.96 3.76
N GLU A 27 -4.63 -10.71 4.03
CA GLU A 27 -4.96 -9.72 3.00
C GLU A 27 -3.73 -8.93 2.53
N VAL A 28 -2.68 -8.84 3.36
CA VAL A 28 -1.49 -8.01 3.12
C VAL A 28 -0.84 -8.26 1.77
N GLU A 29 -0.63 -9.53 1.41
CA GLU A 29 0.05 -9.88 0.18
C GLU A 29 -0.75 -9.45 -1.05
N ALA A 30 -2.04 -9.80 -1.08
CA ALA A 30 -2.95 -9.40 -2.16
C ALA A 30 -3.09 -7.88 -2.26
N LEU A 31 -3.13 -7.19 -1.11
CA LEU A 31 -3.20 -5.73 -1.06
C LEU A 31 -1.93 -5.10 -1.64
N ALA A 32 -0.76 -5.52 -1.20
CA ALA A 32 0.52 -4.97 -1.64
C ALA A 32 0.75 -5.24 -3.14
N GLN A 33 0.49 -6.46 -3.61
CA GLN A 33 0.64 -6.82 -5.03
C GLN A 33 -0.30 -6.02 -5.92
N GLY A 34 -1.55 -5.81 -5.51
CA GLY A 34 -2.49 -5.00 -6.27
C GLY A 34 -2.11 -3.52 -6.28
N ILE A 35 -1.55 -2.99 -5.19
CA ILE A 35 -1.00 -1.61 -5.15
C ILE A 35 0.17 -1.47 -6.13
N VAL A 36 1.06 -2.47 -6.18
CA VAL A 36 2.19 -2.50 -7.13
C VAL A 36 1.70 -2.55 -8.58
N ALA A 37 0.74 -3.42 -8.88
CA ALA A 37 0.14 -3.52 -10.21
C ALA A 37 -0.48 -2.18 -10.62
N TRP A 38 -1.26 -1.58 -9.71
CA TRP A 38 -1.92 -0.31 -10.00
C TRP A 38 -0.93 0.85 -10.15
N ARG A 39 0.14 0.91 -9.35
CA ARG A 39 1.22 1.89 -9.55
C ARG A 39 1.84 1.76 -10.94
N LYS A 40 2.08 0.54 -11.44
CA LYS A 40 2.64 0.31 -12.77
C LYS A 40 1.72 0.85 -13.87
N GLU A 41 0.41 0.70 -13.70
CA GLU A 41 -0.59 1.26 -14.63
C GLU A 41 -0.60 2.79 -14.60
N LEU A 42 -0.49 3.39 -13.41
CA LEU A 42 -0.47 4.84 -13.24
C LEU A 42 0.81 5.49 -13.79
N ALA A 43 1.93 4.75 -13.82
CA ALA A 43 3.23 5.21 -14.31
C ALA A 43 3.61 6.62 -13.82
N PRO A 44 3.64 6.86 -12.49
CA PRO A 44 3.87 8.18 -11.94
C PRO A 44 5.23 8.73 -12.39
N ALA A 45 5.28 10.03 -12.67
CA ALA A 45 6.50 10.72 -13.10
C ALA A 45 7.59 10.81 -12.01
N GLY A 46 7.26 10.46 -10.76
CA GLY A 46 8.18 10.48 -9.62
C GLY A 46 7.92 9.33 -8.64
N ASP A 47 8.62 9.38 -7.51
CA ASP A 47 8.52 8.34 -6.50
C ASP A 47 7.12 8.27 -5.88
N THR A 48 6.66 7.04 -5.66
CA THR A 48 5.39 6.78 -4.99
C THR A 48 5.61 6.72 -3.48
N THR A 49 4.83 7.50 -2.74
CA THR A 49 4.63 7.37 -1.30
C THR A 49 3.32 6.64 -1.03
N CYS A 50 3.36 5.63 -0.17
CA CYS A 50 2.20 4.86 0.27
C CYS A 50 1.87 5.20 1.72
N VAL A 51 0.65 5.63 2.00
CA VAL A 51 0.19 5.95 3.36
C VAL A 51 -0.87 4.95 3.82
N PHE A 52 -0.64 4.35 4.98
CA PHE A 52 -1.58 3.44 5.64
C PHE A 52 -1.95 3.99 7.02
N ARG A 53 -3.10 3.55 7.55
CA ARG A 53 -3.40 3.74 8.97
C ARG A 53 -2.63 2.70 9.78
N ASP A 54 -1.89 3.12 10.79
CA ASP A 54 -1.11 2.19 11.62
C ASP A 54 -2.01 1.19 12.34
N SER A 55 -3.08 1.70 12.95
CA SER A 55 -4.07 0.92 13.69
C SER A 55 -4.95 0.01 12.82
N ALA A 56 -4.80 0.04 11.49
CA ALA A 56 -5.51 -0.89 10.61
C ALA A 56 -4.86 -2.27 10.55
N PHE A 57 -3.56 -2.37 10.82
CA PHE A 57 -2.86 -3.65 10.74
C PHE A 57 -3.22 -4.54 11.93
N GLU A 58 -3.50 -5.81 11.64
CA GLU A 58 -3.77 -6.83 12.66
C GLU A 58 -2.61 -7.00 13.65
N ASN A 59 -1.36 -6.84 13.19
CA ASN A 59 -0.14 -6.90 13.99
C ASN A 59 1.06 -6.30 13.22
N ASP A 60 2.19 -6.16 13.91
CA ASP A 60 3.43 -5.63 13.32
C ASP A 60 4.02 -6.52 12.21
N ILE A 61 3.70 -7.82 12.21
CA ILE A 61 4.11 -8.75 11.15
C ILE A 61 3.38 -8.39 9.85
N ALA A 62 2.08 -8.12 9.91
CA ALA A 62 1.27 -7.69 8.76
C ALA A 62 1.83 -6.38 8.16
N LYS A 63 2.14 -5.40 9.03
CA LYS A 63 2.73 -4.12 8.62
C LYS A 63 4.10 -4.31 7.96
N SER A 64 4.99 -5.07 8.61
CA SER A 64 6.35 -5.29 8.12
C SER A 64 6.36 -6.05 6.80
N ASN A 65 5.51 -7.08 6.65
CA ASN A 65 5.37 -7.82 5.40
C ASN A 65 4.86 -6.92 4.27
N LEU A 66 3.86 -6.07 4.55
CA LEU A 66 3.33 -5.14 3.55
C LEU A 66 4.42 -4.17 3.07
N ALA A 67 5.15 -3.56 4.01
CA ALA A 67 6.24 -2.64 3.68
C ALA A 67 7.34 -3.33 2.87
N ALA A 68 7.74 -4.54 3.26
CA ALA A 68 8.76 -5.31 2.56
C ALA A 68 8.36 -5.63 1.12
N ILE A 69 7.11 -6.04 0.88
CA ILE A 69 6.62 -6.29 -0.49
C ILE A 69 6.65 -5.00 -1.31
N LEU A 70 6.12 -3.90 -0.76
CA LEU A 70 6.12 -2.62 -1.48
C LEU A 70 7.54 -2.14 -1.82
N GLU A 71 8.49 -2.27 -0.90
CA GLU A 71 9.89 -1.92 -1.09
C GLU A 71 10.56 -2.77 -2.17
N GLN A 72 10.32 -4.09 -2.18
CA GLN A 72 10.83 -5.00 -3.21
C GLN A 72 10.40 -4.61 -4.63
N TYR A 73 9.26 -3.92 -4.76
CA TYR A 73 8.74 -3.41 -6.03
C TYR A 73 9.01 -1.89 -6.22
N GLY A 74 9.93 -1.32 -5.45
CA GLY A 74 10.39 0.06 -5.61
C GLY A 74 9.45 1.12 -5.05
N ILE A 75 8.59 0.77 -4.09
CA ILE A 75 7.76 1.70 -3.30
C ILE A 75 8.34 1.74 -1.88
N ALA A 76 9.49 2.40 -1.73
CA ALA A 76 10.21 2.45 -0.45
C ALA A 76 9.56 3.41 0.57
N ASN A 77 8.80 4.40 0.11
CA ASN A 77 8.21 5.42 0.96
C ASN A 77 6.87 4.96 1.53
N VAL A 78 6.90 4.06 2.52
CA VAL A 78 5.69 3.64 3.26
C VAL A 78 5.60 4.43 4.57
N ARG A 79 4.49 5.13 4.77
CA ARG A 79 4.21 5.96 5.96
C ARG A 79 2.94 5.45 6.66
N SER A 80 2.93 5.53 7.98
CA SER A 80 1.77 5.21 8.79
C SER A 80 1.23 6.46 9.50
N LEU A 81 -0.09 6.57 9.61
CA LEU A 81 -0.82 7.56 10.40
C LEU A 81 -1.21 7.01 11.77
#